data_AF-A0A962CMU5-F1
#
_entry.id   AF-A0A962CMU5-F1
#
_cell.length_a   1.000
_cell.length_b   1.000
_cell.length_c   1.000
_cell.angle_alpha   90.00
_cell.angle_beta   90.00
_cell.angle_gamma   90.00
#
_symmetry.space_group_name_H-M   'P 1'
#
loop_
_entity.id
_entity.type
_entity.pdbx_description
1 polymer ?
#
loop_
_entity_poly.entity_id
_entity_poly.type
_entity_poly.pdbx_seq_one_letter_code
_entity_poly.pdbx_strand_id
1 'polypeptide(L)' 'TEMGQGLHSKMLAVASRTLGIDVAGIQIMVTSTDKVPNTSATAASSGSDLNGQAVRAACETLLGRLA' A
#
# COMPACT_ATOMS: atom_id res chain seq x y z
N THR A 1 9.61 -2.14 -1.89
CA THR A 1 9.86 -3.03 -3.03
C THR A 1 9.61 -4.48 -2.64
N GLU A 2 9.04 -5.27 -3.53
CA GLU A 2 8.89 -6.72 -3.35
C GLU A 2 10.21 -7.45 -3.64
N MET A 3 10.58 -8.36 -2.75
CA MET A 3 11.81 -9.17 -2.76
C MET A 3 11.50 -10.65 -2.41
N GLY A 4 10.23 -11.05 -2.35
CA GLY A 4 9.76 -12.38 -1.92
C GLY A 4 9.21 -12.44 -0.49
N GLN A 5 9.19 -11.30 0.22
CA GLN A 5 8.66 -11.16 1.57
C GLN A 5 7.14 -10.94 1.63
N GLY A 6 6.48 -10.81 0.47
CA GLY A 6 5.04 -10.62 0.36
C GLY A 6 4.57 -9.23 0.78
N LEU A 7 5.40 -8.20 0.56
CA LEU A 7 5.03 -6.82 0.87
C LEU A 7 3.80 -6.38 0.08
N HIS A 8 3.76 -6.68 -1.22
CA HIS A 8 2.65 -6.27 -2.08
C HIS A 8 1.34 -6.94 -1.67
N SER A 9 1.38 -8.24 -1.35
CA SER A 9 0.20 -8.97 -0.85
C SER A 9 -0.34 -8.37 0.45
N LYS A 10 0.54 -7.95 1.36
CA LYS A 10 0.13 -7.25 2.59
C LYS A 10 -0.50 -5.89 2.29
N MET A 11 0.03 -5.13 1.32
CA MET A 11 -0.55 -3.83 0.94
C MET A 11 -1.95 -3.99 0.31
N LEU A 12 -2.16 -5.03 -0.52
CA LEU A 12 -3.48 -5.36 -1.06
C LEU A 12 -4.48 -5.66 0.06
N ALA A 13 -4.09 -6.46 1.06
CA ALA A 13 -4.96 -6.77 2.19
C ALA A 13 -5.33 -5.51 3.00
N VAL A 14 -4.38 -4.60 3.22
CA VAL A 14 -4.65 -3.31 3.88
C VAL A 14 -5.63 -2.47 3.06
N ALA A 15 -5.36 -2.28 1.76
CA ALA A 15 -6.22 -1.47 0.90
C ALA A 15 -7.64 -2.04 0.78
N SER A 16 -7.77 -3.36 0.59
CA SER A 16 -9.06 -4.06 0.52
C SER A 16 -9.85 -3.87 1.81
N ARG A 17 -9.23 -4.08 2.97
CA ARG A 17 -9.88 -3.89 4.28
C ARG A 17 -10.30 -2.44 4.52
N THR A 18 -9.48 -1.48 4.13
CA THR A 18 -9.79 -0.06 4.35
C THR A 18 -10.90 0.41 3.40
N LEU A 19 -10.84 0.06 2.11
CA LEU A 19 -11.81 0.48 1.10
C LEU A 19 -13.12 -0.32 1.14
N GLY A 20 -13.15 -1.49 1.79
CA GLY A 20 -14.33 -2.35 1.85
C GLY A 20 -14.66 -3.06 0.53
N ILE A 21 -13.65 -3.27 -0.34
CA ILE A 21 -13.79 -3.95 -1.63
C ILE A 21 -12.89 -5.19 -1.71
N ASP A 22 -13.25 -6.14 -2.58
CA ASP A 22 -12.46 -7.35 -2.79
C ASP A 22 -11.08 -7.03 -3.39
N VAL A 23 -10.07 -7.83 -3.03
CA VAL A 23 -8.70 -7.69 -3.55
C VAL A 23 -8.64 -7.81 -5.08
N ALA A 24 -9.57 -8.52 -5.73
CA ALA A 24 -9.68 -8.60 -7.19
C ALA A 24 -10.02 -7.25 -7.83
N GLY A 25 -10.58 -6.30 -7.07
CA GLY A 25 -10.82 -4.92 -7.50
C GLY A 25 -9.62 -3.99 -7.34
N ILE A 26 -8.48 -4.48 -6.84
CA ILE A 26 -7.30 -3.66 -6.53
C ILE A 26 -6.06 -4.22 -7.25
N GLN A 27 -5.38 -3.37 -8.00
CA GLN A 27 -4.14 -3.73 -8.69
C GLN A 27 -2.96 -2.92 -8.13
N ILE A 28 -1.87 -3.61 -7.79
CA ILE A 28 -0.59 -2.97 -7.45
C ILE A 28 0.26 -2.86 -8.70
N MET A 29 0.77 -1.66 -8.95
CA MET A 29 1.75 -1.39 -9.99
C MET A 29 3.18 -1.56 -9.46
N VAL A 30 4.14 -1.68 -10.37
CA VAL A 30 5.56 -1.71 -10.01
C VAL A 30 5.97 -0.47 -9.21
N THR A 31 6.86 -0.66 -8.24
CA THR A 31 7.42 0.46 -7.47
C THR A 31 8.26 1.33 -8.40
N SER A 32 7.96 2.63 -8.48
CA SER A 32 8.67 3.57 -9.32
C SER A 32 8.74 4.96 -8.67
N THR A 33 9.89 5.61 -8.82
CA THR A 33 10.18 6.91 -8.20
C THR A 33 9.40 8.07 -8.82
N ASP A 34 8.86 7.90 -10.03
CA ASP A 34 7.94 8.86 -10.65
C ASP A 34 6.56 8.88 -9.96
N LYS A 35 6.16 7.77 -9.31
CA LYS A 35 4.89 7.67 -8.56
C LYS A 35 5.07 7.96 -7.08
N VAL A 36 6.15 7.45 -6.49
CA VAL A 36 6.47 7.64 -5.07
C VAL A 36 7.92 8.12 -4.95
N PRO A 37 8.17 9.44 -4.92
CA PRO A 37 9.51 9.97 -4.76
C PRO A 37 10.01 9.79 -3.32
N ASN A 38 11.33 9.87 -3.12
CA ASN A 38 11.98 9.92 -1.80
C ASN A 38 11.62 8.75 -0.86
N THR A 39 11.30 7.58 -1.40
CA THR A 39 10.99 6.40 -0.58
C THR A 39 12.24 5.92 0.15
N SER A 40 12.12 5.63 1.45
CA SER A 40 13.21 4.98 2.19
C SER A 40 13.49 3.59 1.64
N ALA A 41 14.74 3.14 1.76
CA ALA A 41 15.13 1.79 1.38
C ALA A 41 14.26 0.77 2.12
N THR A 42 13.85 -0.29 1.42
CA THR A 42 13.18 -1.44 2.08
C THR A 42 14.23 -2.21 2.87
N ALA A 43 14.55 -1.72 4.06
CA ALA A 43 15.48 -2.30 5.01
C ALA A 43 14.96 -2.07 6.44
N ALA A 44 15.25 -3.01 7.34
CA ALA A 44 14.56 -3.22 8.62
C ALA A 44 13.14 -3.78 8.44
N SER A 45 12.77 -4.79 9.25
CA SER A 45 11.49 -5.53 9.20
C SER A 45 10.22 -4.67 9.23
N SER A 46 10.35 -3.36 9.42
CA SER A 46 9.30 -2.33 9.48
C SER A 46 8.74 -1.91 8.12
N GLY A 47 9.29 -2.41 7.01
CA GLY A 47 8.84 -2.03 5.67
C GLY A 47 7.35 -2.33 5.41
N SER A 48 6.79 -3.38 6.01
CA SER A 48 5.35 -3.66 5.90
C SER A 48 4.51 -2.68 6.72
N ASP A 49 4.96 -2.31 7.92
CA ASP A 49 4.22 -1.42 8.81
C ASP A 49 4.14 0.00 8.23
N LEU A 50 5.28 0.56 7.82
CA LEU A 50 5.36 1.92 7.30
C LEU A 50 4.54 2.07 6.01
N ASN A 51 4.72 1.17 5.05
CA ASN A 51 3.95 1.21 3.81
C ASN A 51 2.47 0.90 4.06
N GLY A 52 2.15 -0.01 4.99
CA GLY A 52 0.77 -0.33 5.33
C GLY A 52 0.01 0.87 5.88
N GLN A 53 0.61 1.64 6.80
CA GLN A 53 -0.01 2.87 7.31
C GLN A 53 -0.16 3.93 6.21
N ALA A 54 0.84 4.08 5.32
CA ALA A 54 0.73 5.01 4.21
C ALA A 54 -0.42 4.65 3.25
N VAL A 55 -0.57 3.37 2.90
CA VAL A 55 -1.68 2.88 2.06
C VAL A 55 -3.03 3.11 2.74
N ARG A 56 -3.14 2.79 4.03
CA ARG A 56 -4.36 3.01 4.81
C ARG A 56 -4.76 4.49 4.81
N ALA A 57 -3.84 5.40 5.11
CA ALA A 57 -4.11 6.83 5.14
C ALA A 57 -4.58 7.37 3.79
N ALA A 58 -4.00 6.88 2.69
CA ALA A 58 -4.44 7.24 1.34
C ALA A 58 -5.88 6.75 1.06
N CYS A 59 -6.20 5.51 1.44
CA CYS A 59 -7.55 4.96 1.29
C CYS A 59 -8.59 5.71 2.13
N GLU A 60 -8.27 6.03 3.40
CA GLU A 60 -9.15 6.82 4.28
C GLU A 60 -9.40 8.22 3.70
N THR A 61 -8.38 8.85 3.11
CA THR A 61 -8.51 10.14 2.42
C THR A 61 -9.48 10.05 1.24
N LEU A 62 -9.43 8.96 0.45
CA LEU A 62 -10.35 8.74 -0.67
C LEU A 62 -11.79 8.55 -0.17
N LEU A 63 -12.00 7.71 0.86
CA LEU A 63 -13.31 7.50 1.45
C LEU A 63 -13.92 8.80 1.99
N GLY A 64 -13.13 9.64 2.64
CA GLY A 64 -13.59 10.94 3.13
C GLY A 64 -14.02 11.91 2.03
N ARG A 65 -13.61 11.70 0.77
CA ARG A 65 -14.06 12.49 -0.39
C ARG A 65 -15.29 11.89 -1.09
N LEU A 66 -15.59 10.62 -0.85
CA LEU A 66 -16.72 9.90 -1.43
C LEU A 66 -17.97 9.91 -0.54
N ALA A 67 -17.82 10.35 0.71
CA ALA A 67 -18.91 10.62 1.66
C ALA A 67 -19.60 11.95 1.34
#